data_AF-A0A0R0ME75-F1
#
_entry.id   AF-A0A0R0ME75-F1
#
_cell.length_a   1.000
_cell.length_b   1.000
_cell.length_c   1.000
_cell.angle_alpha   90.00
_cell.angle_beta   90.00
_cell.angle_gamma   90.00
#
_symmetry.space_group_name_H-M   'P 1'
#
loop_
_entity.id
_entity.type
_entity.pdbx_description
1 polymer ?
#
loop_
_entity_poly.entity_id
_entity_poly.type
_entity_poly.pdbx_seq_one_letter_code
_entity_poly.pdbx_strand_id
1 'polypeptide(L)'
;MSITRRKEALVRLSIITSVFTGIGSIIASNIHEDYWNKTIFRVQTVDFNMLSHTLPTKLSYVIIKQNQEEIQRTLDSNYSLFGLIVTDATGKNIISYSGKNSSRPISWKAALNPEELKNHPYDVLLDPPPIFPQGVYANPRATERTATKFINKGRIIGRVYYIRIPKRTFKDDIIKWINNPFSTSGWIESYTVTIIAIVVTIILITLEHTLAREREQQLQENNRRLQIDLAEKIKGRELQQAQIDSQRSQFEQEVKHLHNEIGILNQSIAQLQSQSQNKLLELQNKLKDTQFQSQQNLNQQEEYKNRIQLLTRQLIEQKGNQSEELRQQINQAESELRSSRLREENYQQLVSNLQQQISQKDDQEQELQNQVINLQNSVDKYQKQIEESKNESERLTMIIEQYKEEVNKHDLNSFEQKIYKVLSNNFPNYTIEIQFDVEMANKEGSKFTDFILVTNRRFCVVIEAKSYTGIIKSTGTDRNSKWICETKEGKEVEILSSWGDNPYQQVKTYCDAIRRNRNLKISKRHKVFMKDTKVYGIIVFPSDSRIDRTVLDIDLYYRVITISDLVATINQLTRLS
;
A
#
# COMPACT_ATOMS: atom_id res chain seq x y z
N MET A 1 -25.39 6.44 -5.36
CA MET A 1 -24.49 7.14 -6.31
C MET A 1 -24.91 8.62 -6.35
N SER A 2 -24.11 9.56 -5.85
CA SER A 2 -24.55 10.96 -5.68
C SER A 2 -24.79 11.66 -7.03
N ILE A 3 -25.70 12.64 -7.05
CA ILE A 3 -26.08 13.43 -8.24
C ILE A 3 -24.86 14.09 -8.89
N THR A 4 -23.90 14.55 -8.10
CA THR A 4 -22.62 15.11 -8.55
C THR A 4 -21.79 14.11 -9.35
N ARG A 5 -21.74 12.84 -8.92
CA ARG A 5 -20.97 11.79 -9.61
C ARG A 5 -21.56 11.39 -10.96
N ARG A 6 -22.88 11.49 -11.11
CA ARG A 6 -23.54 11.28 -12.42
C ARG A 6 -23.20 12.40 -13.40
N LYS A 7 -23.11 13.66 -12.93
CA LYS A 7 -22.74 14.80 -13.77
C LYS A 7 -21.31 14.69 -14.32
N GLU A 8 -20.35 14.32 -13.49
CA GLU A 8 -18.95 14.15 -13.95
C GLU A 8 -18.79 13.03 -14.99
N ALA A 9 -19.48 11.89 -14.78
CA ALA A 9 -19.46 10.79 -15.73
C ALA A 9 -20.06 11.19 -17.08
N LEU A 10 -21.16 11.94 -17.08
CA LEU A 10 -21.80 12.46 -18.28
C LEU A 10 -20.90 13.48 -19.02
N VAL A 11 -20.23 14.37 -18.30
CA VAL A 11 -19.28 15.33 -18.89
C VAL A 11 -18.11 14.60 -19.55
N ARG A 12 -17.52 13.60 -18.88
CA ARG A 12 -16.42 12.81 -19.46
C ARG A 12 -16.86 12.01 -20.68
N LEU A 13 -18.02 11.36 -20.61
CA LEU A 13 -18.59 10.65 -21.75
C LEU A 13 -18.81 11.60 -22.93
N SER A 14 -19.31 12.82 -22.67
CA SER A 14 -19.49 13.85 -23.68
C SER A 14 -18.17 14.27 -24.33
N ILE A 15 -17.11 14.47 -23.54
CA ILE A 15 -15.77 14.80 -24.05
C ILE A 15 -15.22 13.68 -24.92
N ILE A 16 -15.21 12.43 -24.41
CA ILE A 16 -14.71 11.25 -25.14
C ILE A 16 -15.47 11.11 -26.45
N THR A 17 -16.81 11.15 -26.39
CA THR A 17 -17.65 11.02 -27.59
C THR A 17 -17.35 12.13 -28.60
N SER A 18 -17.17 13.38 -28.15
CA SER A 18 -16.87 14.52 -29.02
C SER A 18 -15.51 14.37 -29.72
N VAL A 19 -14.47 13.98 -28.99
CA VAL A 19 -13.11 13.77 -29.54
C VAL A 19 -13.13 12.67 -30.59
N PHE A 20 -13.69 11.51 -30.23
CA PHE A 20 -13.74 10.35 -31.13
C PHE A 20 -14.62 10.60 -32.36
N THR A 21 -15.73 11.33 -32.20
CA THR A 21 -16.58 11.75 -33.34
C THR A 21 -15.83 12.70 -34.28
N GLY A 22 -15.07 13.66 -33.72
CA GLY A 22 -14.24 14.57 -34.50
C GLY A 22 -13.17 13.85 -35.31
N ILE A 23 -12.40 12.98 -34.67
CA ILE A 23 -11.38 12.15 -35.35
C ILE A 23 -12.04 11.27 -36.42
N GLY A 24 -13.16 10.62 -36.09
CA GLY A 24 -13.90 9.77 -37.02
C GLY A 24 -14.38 10.52 -38.26
N SER A 25 -14.86 11.75 -38.09
CA SER A 25 -15.33 12.60 -39.19
C SER A 25 -14.18 13.02 -40.11
N ILE A 26 -13.00 13.31 -39.57
CA ILE A 26 -11.80 13.62 -40.37
C ILE A 26 -11.38 12.41 -41.20
N ILE A 27 -11.29 11.23 -40.57
CA ILE A 27 -10.92 10.00 -41.27
C ILE A 27 -11.93 9.68 -42.37
N ALA A 28 -13.23 9.76 -42.05
CA ALA A 28 -14.32 9.54 -43.01
C ALA A 28 -14.23 10.53 -44.20
N SER A 29 -14.00 11.82 -43.94
CA SER A 29 -13.83 12.82 -45.01
C SER A 29 -12.62 12.51 -45.90
N ASN A 30 -11.52 12.03 -45.33
CA ASN A 30 -10.35 11.64 -46.12
C ASN A 30 -10.63 10.41 -46.99
N ILE A 31 -11.35 9.42 -46.47
CA ILE A 31 -11.80 8.24 -47.24
C ILE A 31 -12.69 8.67 -48.41
N HIS A 32 -13.60 9.63 -48.18
CA HIS A 32 -14.45 10.20 -49.23
C HIS A 32 -13.63 10.81 -50.37
N GLU A 33 -12.70 11.70 -50.02
CA GLU A 33 -11.85 12.39 -51.00
C GLU A 33 -10.98 11.40 -51.79
N ASP A 34 -10.42 10.41 -51.09
CA ASP A 34 -9.59 9.39 -51.72
C ASP A 34 -10.39 8.51 -52.68
N TYR A 35 -11.58 8.07 -52.29
CA TYR A 35 -12.45 7.28 -53.16
C TYR A 35 -12.80 8.03 -54.46
N TRP A 36 -13.25 9.27 -54.35
CA TRP A 36 -13.68 10.02 -55.53
C TRP A 36 -12.51 10.48 -56.40
N ASN A 37 -11.48 11.08 -55.81
CA ASN A 37 -10.40 11.69 -56.59
C ASN A 37 -9.33 10.67 -57.02
N LYS A 38 -8.96 9.73 -56.14
CA LYS A 38 -7.86 8.78 -56.42
C LYS A 38 -8.34 7.50 -57.10
N THR A 39 -9.61 7.13 -56.95
CA THR A 39 -10.17 5.91 -57.57
C THR A 39 -11.08 6.26 -58.75
N ILE A 40 -12.24 6.89 -58.52
CA ILE A 40 -13.26 7.05 -59.58
C ILE A 40 -12.77 7.97 -60.71
N PHE A 41 -12.34 9.20 -60.39
CA PHE A 41 -11.90 10.15 -61.42
C PHE A 41 -10.62 9.72 -62.12
N ARG A 42 -9.74 9.02 -61.42
CA ARG A 42 -8.54 8.46 -62.02
C ARG A 42 -8.87 7.43 -63.10
N VAL A 43 -9.75 6.48 -62.79
CA VAL A 43 -10.20 5.45 -63.76
C VAL A 43 -10.88 6.12 -64.96
N GLN A 44 -11.83 7.03 -64.72
CA GLN A 44 -12.51 7.75 -65.81
C GLN A 44 -11.55 8.56 -66.69
N THR A 45 -10.50 9.14 -66.13
CA THR A 45 -9.48 9.88 -66.92
C THR A 45 -8.71 8.95 -67.84
N VAL A 46 -8.32 7.77 -67.35
CA VAL A 46 -7.63 6.76 -68.17
C VAL A 46 -8.55 6.25 -69.27
N ASP A 47 -9.80 5.92 -68.94
CA ASP A 47 -10.79 5.45 -69.90
C ASP A 47 -11.09 6.49 -70.97
N PHE A 48 -11.29 7.77 -70.60
CA PHE A 48 -11.52 8.84 -71.56
C PHE A 48 -10.32 9.05 -72.48
N ASN A 49 -9.11 8.90 -71.95
CA ASN A 49 -7.90 8.99 -72.76
C ASN A 49 -7.85 7.85 -73.78
N MET A 50 -8.11 6.60 -73.36
CA MET A 50 -8.15 5.45 -74.29
C MET A 50 -9.27 5.57 -75.33
N LEU A 51 -10.45 6.05 -74.92
CA LEU A 51 -11.58 6.26 -75.82
C LEU A 51 -11.30 7.38 -76.82
N SER A 52 -10.65 8.47 -76.42
CA SER A 52 -10.29 9.56 -77.34
C SER A 52 -9.39 9.10 -78.50
N HIS A 53 -8.67 8.00 -78.32
CA HIS A 53 -7.82 7.40 -79.36
C HIS A 53 -8.54 6.43 -80.30
N THR A 54 -9.72 5.93 -79.93
CA THR A 54 -10.34 4.77 -80.63
C THR A 54 -11.81 5.02 -81.01
N LEU A 55 -12.55 5.65 -80.12
CA LEU A 55 -13.99 5.87 -80.24
C LEU A 55 -14.35 6.77 -81.42
N PRO A 56 -13.65 7.89 -81.70
CA PRO A 56 -14.00 8.76 -82.82
C PRO A 56 -13.92 8.04 -84.18
N THR A 57 -12.91 7.20 -84.38
CA THR A 57 -12.72 6.41 -85.60
C THR A 57 -13.85 5.40 -85.77
N LYS A 58 -14.13 4.59 -84.73
CA LYS A 58 -15.21 3.59 -84.76
C LYS A 58 -16.56 4.25 -85.02
N LEU A 59 -16.93 5.27 -84.24
CA LEU A 59 -18.22 5.94 -84.39
C LEU A 59 -18.38 6.61 -85.75
N SER A 60 -17.33 7.27 -86.25
CA SER A 60 -17.36 7.87 -87.59
C SER A 60 -17.65 6.83 -88.66
N TYR A 61 -16.95 5.68 -88.62
CA TYR A 61 -17.17 4.58 -89.55
C TYR A 61 -18.61 4.05 -89.49
N VAL A 62 -19.15 3.83 -88.28
CA VAL A 62 -20.49 3.25 -88.10
C VAL A 62 -21.60 4.23 -88.51
N ILE A 63 -21.40 5.53 -88.26
CA ILE A 63 -22.31 6.61 -88.70
C ILE A 63 -22.35 6.70 -90.22
N ILE A 64 -21.19 6.65 -90.89
CA ILE A 64 -21.11 6.65 -92.37
C ILE A 64 -21.86 5.44 -92.95
N LYS A 65 -21.78 4.29 -92.29
CA LYS A 65 -22.52 3.07 -92.66
C LYS A 65 -23.99 3.06 -92.21
N GLN A 66 -24.48 4.11 -91.55
CA GLN A 66 -25.85 4.27 -91.06
C GLN A 66 -26.34 3.13 -90.13
N ASN A 67 -25.44 2.45 -89.43
CA ASN A 67 -25.80 1.34 -88.54
C ASN A 67 -26.09 1.83 -87.11
N GLN A 68 -27.34 2.21 -86.85
CA GLN A 68 -27.79 2.76 -85.56
C GLN A 68 -27.66 1.78 -84.39
N GLU A 69 -27.87 0.48 -84.64
CA GLU A 69 -27.75 -0.55 -83.61
C GLU A 69 -26.31 -0.65 -83.09
N GLU A 70 -25.34 -0.63 -84.01
CA GLU A 70 -23.93 -0.71 -83.65
C GLU A 70 -23.41 0.58 -83.00
N ILE A 71 -23.98 1.75 -83.34
CA ILE A 71 -23.72 3.01 -82.61
C ILE A 71 -24.16 2.86 -81.15
N GLN A 72 -25.40 2.43 -80.92
CA GLN A 72 -25.92 2.26 -79.56
C GLN A 72 -25.15 1.17 -78.79
N ARG A 73 -24.83 0.02 -79.41
CA ARG A 73 -24.01 -1.04 -78.81
C ARG A 73 -22.62 -0.53 -78.41
N THR A 74 -21.99 0.29 -79.26
CA THR A 74 -20.69 0.89 -78.96
C THR A 74 -20.78 1.82 -77.75
N LEU A 75 -21.81 2.65 -77.65
CA LEU A 75 -21.99 3.57 -76.52
C LEU A 75 -22.37 2.84 -75.23
N ASP A 76 -23.16 1.77 -75.32
CA ASP A 76 -23.60 0.98 -74.15
C ASP A 76 -22.51 0.06 -73.59
N SER A 77 -21.40 -0.13 -74.31
CA SER A 77 -20.27 -0.97 -73.87
C SER A 77 -19.56 -0.48 -72.61
N ASN A 78 -19.75 0.79 -72.22
CA ASN A 78 -19.26 1.31 -70.93
C ASN A 78 -20.21 1.03 -69.74
N TYR A 79 -21.33 0.33 -69.97
CA TYR A 79 -22.33 -0.01 -68.95
C TYR A 79 -22.87 1.21 -68.16
N SER A 80 -22.89 2.39 -68.79
CA SER A 80 -23.27 3.68 -68.19
C SER A 80 -22.38 4.16 -67.03
N LEU A 81 -21.15 3.64 -66.91
CA LEU A 81 -20.16 4.06 -65.90
C LEU A 81 -19.75 5.54 -66.06
N PHE A 82 -19.98 6.11 -67.22
CA PHE A 82 -19.84 7.53 -67.53
C PHE A 82 -20.66 7.82 -68.79
N GLY A 83 -20.87 9.11 -69.08
CA GLY A 83 -21.66 9.51 -70.24
C GLY A 83 -20.85 9.53 -71.50
N LEU A 84 -21.37 8.87 -72.53
CA LEU A 84 -20.96 9.08 -73.92
C LEU A 84 -22.17 9.61 -74.67
N ILE A 85 -22.05 10.80 -75.25
CA ILE A 85 -23.16 11.46 -75.96
C ILE A 85 -22.70 11.80 -77.38
N VAL A 86 -23.40 11.29 -78.37
CA VAL A 86 -23.14 11.56 -79.79
C VAL A 86 -24.12 12.58 -80.30
N THR A 87 -23.61 13.62 -80.96
CA THR A 87 -24.39 14.71 -81.55
C THR A 87 -24.14 14.82 -83.05
N ASP A 88 -25.01 15.55 -83.73
CA ASP A 88 -24.85 15.92 -85.13
C ASP A 88 -23.67 16.88 -85.38
N ALA A 89 -23.43 17.20 -86.65
CA ALA A 89 -22.34 18.10 -87.06
C ALA A 89 -22.44 19.51 -86.44
N THR A 90 -23.65 19.94 -86.04
CA THR A 90 -23.86 21.24 -85.38
C THR A 90 -23.57 21.18 -83.88
N GLY A 91 -23.58 19.98 -83.29
CA GLY A 91 -23.38 19.76 -81.87
C GLY A 91 -24.62 20.06 -81.03
N LYS A 92 -25.77 20.33 -81.67
CA LYS A 92 -27.00 20.74 -81.00
C LYS A 92 -27.96 19.58 -80.79
N ASN A 93 -28.06 18.67 -81.76
CA ASN A 93 -29.00 17.56 -81.70
C ASN A 93 -28.29 16.28 -81.24
N ILE A 94 -28.80 15.66 -80.17
CA ILE A 94 -28.31 14.38 -79.67
C ILE A 94 -28.85 13.25 -80.57
N ILE A 95 -27.94 12.46 -81.14
CA ILE A 95 -28.23 11.32 -82.00
C ILE A 95 -28.40 10.06 -81.14
N SER A 96 -27.46 9.81 -80.23
CA SER A 96 -27.46 8.64 -79.36
C SER A 96 -26.60 8.91 -78.11
N TYR A 97 -26.81 8.15 -77.04
CA TYR A 97 -26.05 8.27 -75.80
C TYR A 97 -26.01 6.94 -75.03
N SER A 98 -25.02 6.76 -74.16
CA SER A 98 -24.87 5.55 -73.35
C SER A 98 -26.01 5.38 -72.34
N GLY A 99 -26.51 4.16 -72.16
CA GLY A 99 -27.59 3.87 -71.21
C GLY A 99 -28.96 4.41 -71.63
N LYS A 100 -29.17 4.69 -72.93
CA LYS A 100 -30.47 5.11 -73.48
C LYS A 100 -31.61 4.17 -73.07
N ASN A 101 -31.34 2.87 -73.03
CA ASN A 101 -32.29 1.82 -72.67
C ASN A 101 -32.13 1.31 -71.23
N SER A 102 -31.35 2.00 -70.37
CA SER A 102 -31.13 1.57 -69.00
C SER A 102 -32.32 1.92 -68.10
N SER A 103 -32.80 0.93 -67.34
CA SER A 103 -33.83 1.11 -66.31
C SER A 103 -33.28 1.74 -65.01
N ARG A 104 -31.95 1.85 -64.87
CA ARG A 104 -31.33 2.45 -63.69
C ARG A 104 -31.22 3.97 -63.81
N PRO A 105 -31.41 4.73 -62.72
CA PRO A 105 -31.10 6.15 -62.70
C PRO A 105 -29.62 6.37 -63.04
N ILE A 106 -29.35 7.19 -64.05
CA ILE A 106 -27.99 7.50 -64.51
C ILE A 106 -27.63 8.89 -63.98
N SER A 107 -26.56 8.99 -63.19
CA SER A 107 -26.19 10.20 -62.45
C SER A 107 -25.76 11.37 -63.33
N TRP A 108 -25.30 11.12 -64.56
CA TRP A 108 -24.83 12.15 -65.49
C TRP A 108 -25.90 12.58 -66.51
N LYS A 109 -27.17 12.14 -66.38
CA LYS A 109 -28.27 12.47 -67.31
C LYS A 109 -28.56 13.97 -67.45
N ALA A 110 -28.21 14.79 -66.46
CA ALA A 110 -28.35 16.25 -66.57
C ALA A 110 -27.63 16.79 -67.82
N ALA A 111 -26.48 16.22 -68.16
CA ALA A 111 -25.65 16.61 -69.31
C ALA A 111 -26.28 16.32 -70.68
N LEU A 112 -27.48 15.71 -70.75
CA LEU A 112 -28.26 15.61 -71.98
C LEU A 112 -28.84 16.97 -72.40
N ASN A 113 -28.78 17.99 -71.56
CA ASN A 113 -29.05 19.37 -71.94
C ASN A 113 -27.93 19.90 -72.86
N PRO A 114 -28.23 20.33 -74.11
CA PRO A 114 -27.21 20.83 -75.05
C PRO A 114 -26.36 22.00 -74.52
N GLU A 115 -26.88 22.82 -73.61
CA GLU A 115 -26.11 23.90 -72.97
C GLU A 115 -25.05 23.37 -72.00
N GLU A 116 -25.31 22.23 -71.35
CA GLU A 116 -24.34 21.59 -70.45
C GLU A 116 -23.20 20.91 -71.22
N LEU A 117 -23.47 20.39 -72.42
CA LEU A 117 -22.47 19.73 -73.28
C LEU A 117 -21.26 20.61 -73.59
N LYS A 118 -21.44 21.93 -73.65
CA LYS A 118 -20.35 22.89 -73.89
C LYS A 118 -19.25 22.83 -72.83
N ASN A 119 -19.58 22.37 -71.62
CA ASN A 119 -18.66 22.26 -70.49
C ASN A 119 -17.92 20.92 -70.44
N HIS A 120 -18.16 20.04 -71.42
CA HIS A 120 -17.60 18.69 -71.44
C HIS A 120 -16.64 18.49 -72.62
N PRO A 121 -15.56 17.70 -72.42
CA PRO A 121 -14.64 17.38 -73.49
C PRO A 121 -15.34 16.54 -74.57
N TYR A 122 -14.98 16.77 -75.82
CA TYR A 122 -15.47 16.01 -76.95
C TYR A 122 -14.38 15.78 -77.99
N ASP A 123 -14.60 14.78 -78.83
CA ASP A 123 -13.88 14.59 -80.09
C ASP A 123 -14.82 14.75 -81.28
N VAL A 124 -14.27 15.23 -82.39
CA VAL A 124 -15.00 15.41 -83.63
C VAL A 124 -15.05 14.10 -84.41
N LEU A 125 -16.22 13.76 -84.93
CA LEU A 125 -16.47 12.63 -85.83
C LEU A 125 -16.38 13.14 -87.27
N LEU A 126 -15.58 12.46 -88.12
CA LEU A 126 -15.22 12.93 -89.46
C LEU A 126 -15.51 11.89 -90.55
N ASP A 127 -15.72 12.37 -91.76
CA ASP A 127 -15.79 11.58 -93.00
C ASP A 127 -14.68 12.07 -93.96
N PRO A 128 -13.59 11.31 -94.18
CA PRO A 128 -13.31 9.97 -93.65
C PRO A 128 -12.98 9.95 -92.14
N PRO A 129 -13.08 8.78 -91.46
CA PRO A 129 -12.83 8.64 -90.03
C PRO A 129 -11.47 9.20 -89.57
N PRO A 130 -11.41 9.87 -88.40
CA PRO A 130 -10.15 10.41 -87.87
C PRO A 130 -9.16 9.29 -87.53
N ILE A 131 -7.87 9.54 -87.71
CA ILE A 131 -6.78 8.60 -87.42
C ILE A 131 -6.05 8.98 -86.13
N PHE A 132 -5.95 10.28 -85.85
CA PHE A 132 -5.23 10.79 -84.69
C PHE A 132 -6.21 11.31 -83.62
N PRO A 133 -5.91 11.13 -82.32
CA PRO A 133 -6.68 11.74 -81.24
C PRO A 133 -6.55 13.27 -81.28
N GLN A 134 -7.64 13.99 -81.03
CA GLN A 134 -7.62 15.47 -81.02
C GLN A 134 -7.24 16.05 -79.65
N GLY A 135 -7.39 15.27 -78.58
CA GLY A 135 -6.90 15.66 -77.26
C GLY A 135 -6.52 14.47 -76.39
N VAL A 136 -5.63 14.71 -75.44
CA VAL A 136 -5.08 13.69 -74.52
C VAL A 136 -5.04 14.21 -73.08
N TYR A 137 -5.07 13.30 -72.12
CA TYR A 137 -4.80 13.60 -70.72
C TYR A 137 -3.33 13.32 -70.41
N ALA A 138 -2.63 14.31 -69.83
CA ALA A 138 -1.20 14.21 -69.57
C ALA A 138 -0.84 13.11 -68.55
N ASN A 139 -1.74 12.82 -67.60
CA ASN A 139 -1.57 11.77 -66.61
C ASN A 139 -2.94 11.34 -66.05
N PRO A 140 -3.03 10.23 -65.30
CA PRO A 140 -4.30 9.71 -64.77
C PRO A 140 -5.05 10.65 -63.81
N ARG A 141 -4.43 11.73 -63.31
CA ARG A 141 -5.04 12.70 -62.39
C ARG A 141 -5.40 14.02 -63.07
N ALA A 142 -5.17 14.15 -64.38
CA ALA A 142 -5.47 15.37 -65.12
C ALA A 142 -7.00 15.59 -65.19
N THR A 143 -7.44 16.78 -64.79
CA THR A 143 -8.86 17.19 -64.86
C THR A 143 -9.24 17.66 -66.26
N GLU A 144 -8.30 18.28 -66.97
CA GLU A 144 -8.48 18.85 -68.30
C GLU A 144 -7.64 18.13 -69.36
N ARG A 145 -8.12 18.23 -70.61
CA ARG A 145 -7.53 17.57 -71.77
C ARG A 145 -6.71 18.59 -72.56
N THR A 146 -5.53 18.21 -73.02
CA THR A 146 -4.68 19.06 -73.88
C THR A 146 -4.88 18.68 -75.34
N ALA A 147 -5.00 19.69 -76.21
CA ALA A 147 -5.12 19.46 -77.65
C ALA A 147 -3.82 18.86 -78.23
N THR A 148 -3.95 17.90 -79.13
CA THR A 148 -2.78 17.37 -79.85
C THR A 148 -2.39 18.27 -81.02
N LYS A 149 -1.15 18.13 -81.52
CA LYS A 149 -0.69 18.84 -82.72
C LYS A 149 -1.12 18.16 -84.02
N PHE A 150 -1.83 17.03 -83.94
CA PHE A 150 -2.22 16.25 -85.12
C PHE A 150 -3.47 16.83 -85.77
N ILE A 151 -3.50 16.84 -87.11
CA ILE A 151 -4.60 17.39 -87.89
C ILE A 151 -5.29 16.24 -88.64
N ASN A 152 -6.57 16.00 -88.34
CA ASN A 152 -7.42 15.12 -89.13
C ASN A 152 -8.12 15.92 -90.24
N LYS A 153 -8.24 15.36 -91.44
CA LYS A 153 -8.95 15.96 -92.58
C LYS A 153 -10.27 15.24 -92.80
N GLY A 154 -11.34 15.97 -93.10
CA GLY A 154 -12.65 15.38 -93.43
C GLY A 154 -13.81 16.32 -93.12
N ARG A 155 -15.00 15.95 -93.59
CA ARG A 155 -16.26 16.64 -93.24
C ARG A 155 -16.67 16.26 -91.83
N ILE A 156 -17.04 17.24 -91.01
CA ILE A 156 -17.61 16.99 -89.68
C ILE A 156 -18.99 16.36 -89.85
N ILE A 157 -19.16 15.16 -89.30
CA ILE A 157 -20.43 14.42 -89.30
C ILE A 157 -21.05 14.33 -87.91
N GLY A 158 -20.30 14.63 -86.85
CA GLY A 158 -20.80 14.64 -85.48
C GLY A 158 -19.75 14.99 -84.44
N ARG A 159 -20.14 14.92 -83.16
CA ARG A 159 -19.22 14.99 -82.01
C ARG A 159 -19.58 13.92 -80.99
N VAL A 160 -18.57 13.37 -80.32
CA VAL A 160 -18.76 12.49 -79.16
C VAL A 160 -18.23 13.16 -77.90
N TYR A 161 -19.11 13.36 -76.92
CA TYR A 161 -18.81 13.99 -75.62
C TYR A 161 -18.57 12.94 -74.54
N TYR A 162 -17.63 13.22 -73.64
CA TYR A 162 -17.30 12.39 -72.48
C TYR A 162 -17.73 13.09 -71.19
N ILE A 163 -18.69 12.50 -70.47
CA ILE A 163 -19.31 13.08 -69.27
C ILE A 163 -18.88 12.30 -68.03
N ARG A 164 -18.17 12.95 -67.10
CA ARG A 164 -17.81 12.34 -65.82
C ARG A 164 -19.05 12.14 -64.95
N ILE A 165 -19.00 11.15 -64.06
CA ILE A 165 -20.01 11.03 -63.01
C ILE A 165 -19.84 12.22 -62.05
N PRO A 166 -20.92 12.93 -61.67
CA PRO A 166 -20.80 13.98 -60.67
C PRO A 166 -20.36 13.38 -59.32
N LYS A 167 -19.33 14.00 -58.72
CA LYS A 167 -18.88 13.67 -57.36
C LYS A 167 -20.02 13.97 -56.38
N ARG A 168 -20.35 12.99 -55.54
CA ARG A 168 -21.30 13.19 -54.43
C ARG A 168 -20.66 14.00 -53.33
N THR A 169 -21.44 14.77 -52.58
CA THR A 169 -20.89 15.44 -51.40
C THR A 169 -20.69 14.45 -50.26
N PHE A 170 -19.73 14.72 -49.38
CA PHE A 170 -19.52 13.90 -48.17
C PHE A 170 -20.80 13.75 -47.34
N LYS A 171 -21.59 14.83 -47.23
CA LYS A 171 -22.89 14.82 -46.53
C LYS A 171 -23.87 13.82 -47.14
N ASP A 172 -23.97 13.77 -48.46
CA ASP A 172 -24.88 12.85 -49.16
C ASP A 172 -24.46 11.39 -48.97
N ASP A 173 -23.16 11.13 -48.99
CA ASP A 173 -22.60 9.80 -48.76
C ASP A 173 -22.84 9.36 -47.30
N ILE A 174 -22.68 10.25 -46.32
CA ILE A 174 -23.01 9.97 -44.91
C ILE A 174 -24.51 9.72 -44.71
N ILE A 175 -25.40 10.54 -45.29
CA ILE A 175 -26.86 10.31 -45.19
C ILE A 175 -27.24 8.96 -45.80
N LYS A 176 -26.65 8.62 -46.94
CA LYS A 176 -26.88 7.32 -47.59
C LYS A 176 -26.34 6.16 -46.76
N TRP A 177 -25.19 6.33 -46.12
CA TRP A 177 -24.65 5.37 -45.16
C TRP A 177 -25.59 5.19 -43.96
N ILE A 178 -26.09 6.27 -43.34
CA ILE A 178 -27.05 6.21 -42.22
C ILE A 178 -28.30 5.42 -42.61
N ASN A 179 -28.82 5.66 -43.82
CA ASN A 179 -30.02 4.98 -44.30
C ASN A 179 -29.79 3.50 -44.63
N ASN A 180 -28.55 3.08 -44.92
CA ASN A 180 -28.22 1.68 -45.19
C ASN A 180 -26.75 1.35 -44.83
N PRO A 181 -26.45 1.18 -43.53
CA PRO A 181 -25.08 1.01 -43.06
C PRO A 181 -24.50 -0.38 -43.36
N PHE A 182 -25.33 -1.33 -43.79
CA PHE A 182 -24.94 -2.70 -44.14
C PHE A 182 -24.86 -2.93 -45.65
N SER A 183 -24.82 -1.86 -46.45
CA SER A 183 -24.64 -1.98 -47.90
C SER A 183 -23.25 -2.52 -48.25
N THR A 184 -23.19 -3.48 -49.16
CA THR A 184 -21.95 -4.07 -49.68
C THR A 184 -21.24 -3.19 -50.72
N SER A 185 -21.66 -1.93 -50.91
CA SER A 185 -20.91 -1.03 -51.79
C SER A 185 -19.58 -0.65 -51.10
N GLY A 186 -18.46 -0.83 -51.81
CA GLY A 186 -17.12 -0.75 -51.19
C GLY A 186 -16.78 0.56 -50.46
N TRP A 187 -17.43 1.67 -50.80
CA TRP A 187 -17.28 2.92 -50.05
C TRP A 187 -18.09 2.95 -48.75
N ILE A 188 -19.31 2.37 -48.71
CA ILE A 188 -20.15 2.25 -47.51
C ILE A 188 -19.47 1.35 -46.47
N GLU A 189 -18.91 0.22 -46.90
CA GLU A 189 -18.21 -0.72 -46.03
C GLU A 189 -17.06 -0.08 -45.24
N SER A 190 -16.29 0.80 -45.89
CA SER A 190 -15.17 1.54 -45.27
C SER A 190 -15.64 2.49 -44.16
N TYR A 191 -16.81 3.14 -44.32
CA TYR A 191 -17.41 3.97 -43.27
C TYR A 191 -17.92 3.13 -42.10
N THR A 192 -18.56 2.00 -42.38
CA THR A 192 -19.12 1.10 -41.37
C THR A 192 -18.04 0.57 -40.45
N VAL A 193 -16.93 0.06 -40.99
CA VAL A 193 -15.80 -0.44 -40.19
C VAL A 193 -15.21 0.64 -39.30
N THR A 194 -15.01 1.84 -39.84
CA THR A 194 -14.43 2.98 -39.09
C THR A 194 -15.33 3.39 -37.93
N ILE A 195 -16.64 3.48 -38.14
CA ILE A 195 -17.58 3.90 -37.10
C ILE A 195 -17.76 2.82 -36.03
N ILE A 196 -17.82 1.53 -36.40
CA ILE A 196 -17.88 0.43 -35.43
C ILE A 196 -16.63 0.43 -34.54
N ALA A 197 -15.44 0.59 -35.12
CA ALA A 197 -14.19 0.63 -34.36
C ALA A 197 -14.19 1.76 -33.31
N ILE A 198 -14.73 2.93 -33.66
CA ILE A 198 -14.86 4.06 -32.74
C ILE A 198 -15.83 3.71 -31.59
N VAL A 199 -17.01 3.18 -31.90
CA VAL A 199 -18.01 2.81 -30.88
C VAL A 199 -17.47 1.77 -29.91
N VAL A 200 -16.83 0.71 -30.42
CA VAL A 200 -16.21 -0.34 -29.58
C VAL A 200 -15.12 0.25 -28.69
N THR A 201 -14.29 1.15 -29.20
CA THR A 201 -13.24 1.80 -28.41
C THR A 201 -13.83 2.62 -27.26
N ILE A 202 -14.90 3.38 -27.50
CA ILE A 202 -15.59 4.14 -26.45
C ILE A 202 -16.14 3.20 -25.37
N ILE A 203 -16.74 2.07 -25.76
CA ILE A 203 -17.28 1.07 -24.82
C ILE A 203 -16.16 0.47 -23.97
N LEU A 204 -15.04 0.09 -24.56
CA LEU A 204 -13.91 -0.50 -23.83
C LEU A 204 -13.29 0.48 -22.82
N ILE A 205 -13.05 1.73 -23.22
CA ILE A 205 -12.48 2.76 -22.34
C ILE A 205 -13.43 3.05 -21.16
N THR A 206 -14.73 3.12 -21.42
CA THR A 206 -15.72 3.37 -20.36
C THR A 206 -15.80 2.20 -19.39
N LEU A 207 -15.79 0.96 -19.89
CA LEU A 207 -15.78 -0.25 -19.06
C LEU A 207 -14.52 -0.35 -18.18
N GLU A 208 -13.34 -0.19 -18.76
CA GLU A 208 -12.07 -0.24 -18.01
C GLU A 208 -12.04 0.79 -16.88
N HIS A 209 -12.51 2.02 -17.16
CA HIS A 209 -12.58 3.06 -16.15
C HIS A 209 -13.55 2.71 -15.00
N THR A 210 -14.71 2.11 -15.31
CA THR A 210 -15.65 1.68 -14.27
C THR A 210 -15.05 0.59 -13.38
N LEU A 211 -14.40 -0.41 -13.97
CA LEU A 211 -13.75 -1.50 -13.23
C LEU A 211 -12.57 -1.01 -12.38
N ALA A 212 -11.74 -0.11 -12.92
CA ALA A 212 -10.63 0.49 -12.17
C ALA A 212 -11.12 1.22 -10.92
N ARG A 213 -12.24 1.94 -11.03
CA ARG A 213 -12.84 2.68 -9.92
C ARG A 213 -13.45 1.76 -8.85
N GLU A 214 -14.08 0.65 -9.24
CA GLU A 214 -14.59 -0.34 -8.29
C GLU A 214 -13.45 -0.98 -7.48
N ARG A 215 -12.33 -1.31 -8.14
CA ARG A 215 -11.13 -1.81 -7.45
C ARG A 215 -10.60 -0.81 -6.44
N GLU A 216 -10.53 0.47 -6.80
CA GLU A 216 -10.09 1.54 -5.90
C GLU A 216 -11.00 1.67 -4.67
N GLN A 217 -12.32 1.60 -4.85
CA GLN A 217 -13.27 1.63 -3.74
C GLN A 217 -13.15 0.40 -2.83
N GLN A 218 -12.98 -0.79 -3.40
CA GLN A 218 -12.77 -2.01 -2.63
C GLN A 218 -11.48 -1.94 -1.81
N LEU A 219 -10.40 -1.40 -2.39
CA LEU A 219 -9.14 -1.18 -1.68
C LEU A 219 -9.32 -0.20 -0.51
N GLN A 220 -10.00 0.92 -0.73
CA GLN A 220 -10.28 1.90 0.33
C GLN A 220 -11.12 1.31 1.47
N GLU A 221 -12.16 0.54 1.14
CA GLU A 221 -13.01 -0.11 2.15
C GLU A 221 -12.25 -1.20 2.92
N ASN A 222 -11.45 -2.01 2.24
CA ASN A 222 -10.61 -3.01 2.90
C ASN A 222 -9.58 -2.36 3.83
N ASN A 223 -8.94 -1.27 3.41
CA ASN A 223 -7.99 -0.53 4.26
C ASN A 223 -8.69 0.09 5.47
N ARG A 224 -9.89 0.64 5.29
CA ARG A 224 -10.70 1.13 6.42
C ARG A 224 -11.05 0.02 7.40
N ARG A 225 -11.47 -1.15 6.92
CA ARG A 225 -11.77 -2.32 7.77
C ARG A 225 -10.54 -2.79 8.53
N LEU A 226 -9.39 -2.84 7.86
CA LEU A 226 -8.12 -3.24 8.46
C LEU A 226 -7.69 -2.25 9.56
N GLN A 227 -7.86 -0.94 9.33
CA GLN A 227 -7.61 0.08 10.36
C GLN A 227 -8.51 -0.08 11.57
N ILE A 228 -9.81 -0.37 11.37
CA ILE A 228 -10.76 -0.61 12.46
C ILE A 228 -10.37 -1.87 13.25
N ASP A 229 -10.07 -2.98 12.56
CA ASP A 229 -9.65 -4.25 13.18
C ASP A 229 -8.36 -4.09 14.00
N LEU A 230 -7.35 -3.39 13.45
CA LEU A 230 -6.11 -3.09 14.18
C LEU A 230 -6.37 -2.20 15.39
N ALA A 231 -7.22 -1.17 15.27
CA ALA A 231 -7.56 -0.30 16.39
C ALA A 231 -8.30 -1.06 17.52
N GLU A 232 -9.20 -1.97 17.17
CA GLU A 232 -9.90 -2.83 18.12
C GLU A 232 -8.93 -3.78 18.83
N LYS A 233 -8.01 -4.40 18.09
CA LYS A 233 -6.94 -5.23 18.66
C LYS A 233 -6.04 -4.45 19.61
N ILE A 234 -5.62 -3.23 19.25
CA ILE A 234 -4.82 -2.35 20.12
C ILE A 234 -5.59 -2.09 21.42
N LYS A 235 -6.85 -1.67 21.33
CA LYS A 235 -7.68 -1.36 22.51
C LYS A 235 -7.87 -2.59 23.41
N GLY A 236 -8.12 -3.76 22.83
CA GLY A 236 -8.24 -5.01 23.58
C GLY A 236 -6.96 -5.39 24.33
N ARG A 237 -5.80 -5.18 23.69
CA ARG A 237 -4.49 -5.42 24.32
C ARG A 237 -4.15 -4.39 25.40
N GLU A 238 -4.47 -3.11 25.19
CA GLU A 238 -4.32 -2.06 26.20
C GLU A 238 -5.17 -2.33 27.45
N LEU A 239 -6.38 -2.89 27.29
CA LEU A 239 -7.21 -3.31 28.41
C LEU A 239 -6.59 -4.49 29.16
N GLN A 240 -6.09 -5.50 28.45
CA GLN A 240 -5.42 -6.66 29.04
C GLN A 240 -4.16 -6.22 29.81
N GLN A 241 -3.38 -5.31 29.24
CA GLN A 241 -2.21 -4.69 29.84
C GLN A 241 -2.56 -4.02 31.18
N ALA A 242 -3.61 -3.19 31.19
CA ALA A 242 -4.06 -2.51 32.40
C ALA A 242 -4.52 -3.47 33.51
N GLN A 243 -5.12 -4.61 33.14
CA GLN A 243 -5.51 -5.65 34.10
C GLN A 243 -4.28 -6.31 34.73
N ILE A 244 -3.26 -6.66 33.94
CA ILE A 244 -2.02 -7.25 34.43
C ILE A 244 -1.29 -6.28 35.36
N ASP A 245 -1.17 -5.01 34.97
CA ASP A 245 -0.51 -4.00 35.78
C ASP A 245 -1.25 -3.77 37.12
N SER A 246 -2.59 -3.83 37.10
CA SER A 246 -3.42 -3.79 38.32
C SER A 246 -3.18 -4.99 39.24
N GLN A 247 -3.18 -6.22 38.70
CA GLN A 247 -2.88 -7.43 39.47
C GLN A 247 -1.47 -7.39 40.06
N ARG A 248 -0.49 -6.94 39.28
CA ARG A 248 0.88 -6.76 39.76
C ARG A 248 0.94 -5.77 40.93
N SER A 249 0.22 -4.65 40.84
CA SER A 249 0.16 -3.68 41.95
C SER A 249 -0.46 -4.28 43.21
N GLN A 250 -1.43 -5.19 43.09
CA GLN A 250 -1.99 -5.90 44.26
C GLN A 250 -0.96 -6.84 44.88
N PHE A 251 -0.25 -7.63 44.08
CA PHE A 251 0.82 -8.49 44.59
C PHE A 251 1.95 -7.69 45.25
N GLU A 252 2.34 -6.55 44.70
CA GLU A 252 3.34 -5.66 45.31
C GLU A 252 2.87 -5.11 46.67
N GLN A 253 1.59 -4.84 46.84
CA GLN A 253 1.01 -4.45 48.13
C GLN A 253 1.02 -5.60 49.13
N GLU A 254 0.65 -6.81 48.71
CA GLU A 254 0.68 -8.00 49.58
C GLU A 254 2.10 -8.36 50.03
N VAL A 255 3.09 -8.27 49.13
CA VAL A 255 4.49 -8.47 49.50
C VAL A 255 4.95 -7.45 50.56
N LYS A 256 4.51 -6.18 50.46
CA LYS A 256 4.82 -5.16 51.48
C LYS A 256 4.15 -5.48 52.81
N HIS A 257 2.89 -5.92 52.78
CA HIS A 257 2.15 -6.33 53.97
C HIS A 257 2.85 -7.49 54.69
N LEU A 258 3.16 -8.56 53.95
CA LEU A 258 3.86 -9.74 54.48
C LEU A 258 5.25 -9.41 55.03
N HIS A 259 6.02 -8.55 54.38
CA HIS A 259 7.32 -8.10 54.92
C HIS A 259 7.16 -7.37 56.26
N ASN A 260 6.10 -6.58 56.43
CA ASN A 260 5.83 -5.91 57.69
C ASN A 260 5.45 -6.92 58.79
N GLU A 261 4.59 -7.90 58.49
CA GLU A 261 4.27 -8.98 59.42
C GLU A 261 5.50 -9.80 59.83
N ILE A 262 6.35 -10.17 58.87
CA ILE A 262 7.63 -10.84 59.14
C ILE A 262 8.51 -9.98 60.04
N GLY A 263 8.57 -8.66 59.79
CA GLY A 263 9.29 -7.71 60.64
C GLY A 263 8.80 -7.70 62.09
N ILE A 264 7.48 -7.65 62.30
CA ILE A 264 6.84 -7.68 63.62
C ILE A 264 7.11 -9.03 64.33
N LEU A 265 7.00 -10.14 63.60
CA LEU A 265 7.28 -11.47 64.15
C LEU A 265 8.75 -11.62 64.54
N ASN A 266 9.68 -11.20 63.68
CA ASN A 266 11.11 -11.22 64.01
C ASN A 266 11.44 -10.36 65.23
N GLN A 267 10.79 -9.20 65.38
CA GLN A 267 10.94 -8.37 66.57
C GLN A 267 10.40 -9.09 67.82
N SER A 268 9.28 -9.80 67.70
CA SER A 268 8.69 -10.59 68.79
C SER A 268 9.59 -11.77 69.18
N ILE A 269 10.17 -12.47 68.20
CA ILE A 269 11.16 -13.53 68.41
C ILE A 269 12.38 -12.97 69.14
N ALA A 270 12.94 -11.84 68.68
CA ALA A 270 14.09 -11.21 69.32
C ALA A 270 13.81 -10.77 70.77
N GLN A 271 12.61 -10.21 71.02
CA GLN A 271 12.18 -9.88 72.37
C GLN A 271 12.03 -11.12 73.25
N LEU A 272 11.38 -12.17 72.75
CA LEU A 272 11.24 -13.44 73.46
C LEU A 272 12.60 -14.06 73.78
N GLN A 273 13.52 -14.12 72.81
CA GLN A 273 14.88 -14.61 73.01
C GLN A 273 15.62 -13.79 74.08
N SER A 274 15.54 -12.46 74.04
CA SER A 274 16.21 -11.60 75.03
C SER A 274 15.67 -11.79 76.46
N GLN A 275 14.34 -11.95 76.61
CA GLN A 275 13.69 -12.17 77.90
C GLN A 275 13.87 -13.61 78.39
N SER A 276 13.85 -14.58 77.47
CA SER A 276 13.97 -16.01 77.77
C SER A 276 15.38 -16.39 78.14
N GLN A 277 16.43 -15.77 77.57
CA GLN A 277 17.82 -16.21 77.80
C GLN A 277 18.22 -16.20 79.28
N ASN A 278 17.88 -15.14 80.01
CA ASN A 278 18.15 -15.06 81.45
C ASN A 278 17.25 -16.00 82.27
N LYS A 279 15.99 -16.16 81.86
CA LYS A 279 14.99 -16.97 82.57
C LYS A 279 15.23 -18.46 82.36
N LEU A 280 15.62 -18.87 81.16
CA LEU A 280 15.95 -20.24 80.79
C LEU A 280 17.22 -20.68 81.52
N LEU A 281 18.23 -19.80 81.60
CA LEU A 281 19.43 -20.05 82.40
C LEU A 281 19.09 -20.19 83.89
N GLU A 282 18.20 -19.35 84.43
CA GLU A 282 17.70 -19.47 85.81
C GLU A 282 16.98 -20.80 86.04
N LEU A 283 16.09 -21.21 85.11
CA LEU A 283 15.33 -22.46 85.19
C LEU A 283 16.24 -23.69 85.05
N GLN A 284 17.23 -23.67 84.15
CA GLN A 284 18.21 -24.73 83.97
C GLN A 284 19.09 -24.90 85.21
N ASN A 285 19.54 -23.79 85.81
CA ASN A 285 20.29 -23.84 87.07
C ASN A 285 19.43 -24.39 88.21
N LYS A 286 18.18 -23.93 88.36
CA LYS A 286 17.24 -24.48 89.36
C LYS A 286 16.95 -25.95 89.15
N LEU A 287 16.80 -26.40 87.91
CA LEU A 287 16.61 -27.81 87.57
C LEU A 287 17.82 -28.63 88.03
N LYS A 288 19.03 -28.17 87.71
CA LYS A 288 20.28 -28.83 88.10
C LYS A 288 20.45 -28.90 89.61
N ASP A 289 20.16 -27.81 90.32
CA ASP A 289 20.22 -27.75 91.79
C ASP A 289 19.18 -28.68 92.42
N THR A 290 17.95 -28.71 91.87
CA THR A 290 16.87 -29.58 92.36
C THR A 290 17.20 -31.06 92.12
N GLN A 291 17.75 -31.41 90.96
CA GLN A 291 18.21 -32.77 90.67
C GLN A 291 19.34 -33.18 91.61
N PHE A 292 20.26 -32.27 91.92
CA PHE A 292 21.31 -32.52 92.89
C PHE A 292 20.75 -32.74 94.31
N GLN A 293 19.78 -31.94 94.74
CA GLN A 293 19.09 -32.10 96.04
C GLN A 293 18.29 -33.41 96.13
N SER A 294 17.57 -33.78 95.07
CA SER A 294 16.90 -35.09 94.94
C SER A 294 17.92 -36.21 95.09
N GLN A 295 19.05 -36.14 94.39
CA GLN A 295 20.10 -37.16 94.50
C GLN A 295 20.67 -37.26 95.92
N GLN A 296 20.90 -36.12 96.59
CA GLN A 296 21.33 -36.12 97.99
C GLN A 296 20.27 -36.71 98.94
N ASN A 297 18.99 -36.39 98.72
CA ASN A 297 17.89 -36.91 99.52
C ASN A 297 17.70 -38.43 99.31
N LEU A 298 17.88 -38.94 98.09
CA LEU A 298 17.91 -40.39 97.81
C LEU A 298 19.05 -41.08 98.57
N ASN A 299 20.25 -40.50 98.58
CA ASN A 299 21.37 -41.04 99.35
C ASN A 299 21.06 -41.07 100.86
N GLN A 300 20.42 -40.02 101.41
CA GLN A 300 19.96 -39.99 102.80
C GLN A 300 18.90 -41.05 103.10
N GLN A 301 17.97 -41.32 102.18
CA GLN A 301 17.01 -42.42 102.35
C GLN A 301 17.70 -43.78 102.47
N GLU A 302 18.74 -44.03 101.67
CA GLU A 302 19.53 -45.26 101.78
C GLU A 302 20.27 -45.35 103.12
N GLU A 303 20.83 -44.25 103.62
CA GLU A 303 21.42 -44.19 104.96
C GLU A 303 20.40 -44.51 106.06
N TYR A 304 19.19 -43.94 105.99
CA TYR A 304 18.12 -44.25 106.93
C TYR A 304 17.66 -45.71 106.85
N LYS A 305 17.51 -46.29 105.65
CA LYS A 305 17.18 -47.71 105.47
C LYS A 305 18.24 -48.61 106.09
N ASN A 306 19.52 -48.32 105.83
CA ASN A 306 20.65 -49.06 106.41
C ASN A 306 20.67 -48.95 107.94
N ARG A 307 20.39 -47.76 108.48
CA ARG A 307 20.29 -47.52 109.93
C ARG A 307 19.12 -48.28 110.55
N ILE A 308 17.93 -48.27 109.93
CA ILE A 308 16.76 -49.04 110.39
C ILE A 308 17.07 -50.54 110.39
N GLN A 309 17.71 -51.06 109.33
CA GLN A 309 18.11 -52.48 109.25
C GLN A 309 19.08 -52.86 110.36
N LEU A 310 20.10 -52.02 110.63
CA LEU A 310 21.07 -52.23 111.70
C LEU A 310 20.40 -52.21 113.09
N LEU A 311 19.57 -51.21 113.37
CA LEU A 311 18.85 -51.08 114.63
C LEU A 311 17.85 -52.23 114.84
N THR A 312 17.18 -52.67 113.78
CA THR A 312 16.26 -53.82 113.82
C THR A 312 17.00 -55.11 114.16
N ARG A 313 18.20 -55.31 113.60
CA ARG A 313 19.07 -56.45 113.93
C ARG A 313 19.50 -56.41 115.40
N GLN A 314 19.91 -55.25 115.91
CA GLN A 314 20.27 -55.06 117.32
C GLN A 314 19.08 -55.31 118.27
N LEU A 315 17.87 -54.92 117.86
CA LEU A 315 16.64 -55.16 118.63
C LEU A 315 16.30 -56.65 118.76
N ILE A 316 16.55 -57.45 117.71
CA ILE A 316 16.34 -58.90 117.71
C ILE A 316 17.33 -59.61 118.67
N GLU A 317 18.50 -59.01 118.91
CA GLU A 317 19.59 -59.59 119.71
C GLU A 317 19.49 -59.27 121.23
N GLN A 318 18.64 -58.33 121.69
CA GLN A 318 18.56 -57.89 123.10
C GLN A 318 17.21 -58.20 123.82
N LYS A 319 17.23 -58.47 125.14
CA LYS A 319 16.04 -58.61 126.02
C LYS A 319 16.14 -57.72 127.28
N GLY A 320 15.13 -56.87 127.52
CA GLY A 320 15.04 -55.96 128.69
C GLY A 320 14.87 -54.48 128.31
N ASN A 321 14.99 -53.53 129.25
CA ASN A 321 14.73 -52.08 129.06
C ASN A 321 15.48 -51.40 127.88
N GLN A 322 16.61 -51.95 127.40
CA GLN A 322 17.28 -51.46 126.18
C GLN A 322 16.48 -51.71 124.87
N SER A 323 15.54 -52.67 124.89
CA SER A 323 14.63 -52.97 123.78
C SER A 323 13.64 -51.84 123.50
N GLU A 324 13.26 -51.07 124.53
CA GLU A 324 12.29 -49.98 124.41
C GLU A 324 12.94 -48.73 123.80
N GLU A 325 14.20 -48.45 124.15
CA GLU A 325 15.00 -47.36 123.57
C GLU A 325 15.36 -47.62 122.09
N LEU A 326 15.74 -48.85 121.73
CA LEU A 326 15.96 -49.25 120.33
C LEU A 326 14.67 -49.15 119.50
N ARG A 327 13.51 -49.50 120.07
CA ARG A 327 12.20 -49.30 119.40
C ARG A 327 11.90 -47.83 119.15
N GLN A 328 12.22 -46.93 120.10
CA GLN A 328 12.06 -45.49 119.89
C GLN A 328 12.98 -44.97 118.78
N GLN A 329 14.23 -45.42 118.71
CA GLN A 329 15.16 -45.01 117.66
C GLN A 329 14.77 -45.54 116.27
N ILE A 330 14.22 -46.76 116.18
CA ILE A 330 13.66 -47.30 114.93
C ILE A 330 12.46 -46.46 114.49
N ASN A 331 11.51 -46.19 115.39
CA ASN A 331 10.34 -45.36 115.06
C ASN A 331 10.74 -43.95 114.62
N GLN A 332 11.78 -43.37 115.23
CA GLN A 332 12.32 -42.08 114.83
C GLN A 332 12.96 -42.14 113.43
N ALA A 333 13.81 -43.13 113.15
CA ALA A 333 14.44 -43.31 111.85
C ALA A 333 13.40 -43.63 110.74
N GLU A 334 12.33 -44.37 111.05
CA GLU A 334 11.21 -44.61 110.15
C GLU A 334 10.43 -43.33 109.85
N SER A 335 10.21 -42.48 110.86
CA SER A 335 9.61 -41.16 110.67
C SER A 335 10.48 -40.25 109.79
N GLU A 336 11.79 -40.23 110.02
CA GLU A 336 12.77 -39.50 109.20
C GLU A 336 12.79 -40.01 107.75
N LEU A 337 12.80 -41.33 107.54
CA LEU A 337 12.69 -41.94 106.21
C LEU A 337 11.38 -41.57 105.52
N ARG A 338 10.25 -41.59 106.24
CA ARG A 338 8.95 -41.19 105.68
C ARG A 338 8.95 -39.72 105.27
N SER A 339 9.52 -38.84 106.08
CA SER A 339 9.66 -37.42 105.77
C SER A 339 10.57 -37.18 104.54
N SER A 340 11.64 -37.97 104.40
CA SER A 340 12.55 -37.90 103.26
C SER A 340 11.91 -38.44 101.97
N ARG A 341 11.06 -39.48 102.05
CA ARG A 341 10.24 -39.94 100.91
C ARG A 341 9.26 -38.87 100.41
N LEU A 342 8.58 -38.19 101.33
CA LEU A 342 7.73 -37.04 101.01
C LEU A 342 8.51 -35.90 100.34
N ARG A 343 9.74 -35.61 100.80
CA ARG A 343 10.62 -34.64 100.12
C ARG A 343 11.00 -35.09 98.71
N GLU A 344 11.23 -36.38 98.49
CA GLU A 344 11.57 -36.91 97.18
C GLU A 344 10.42 -36.79 96.18
N GLU A 345 9.20 -37.12 96.60
CA GLU A 345 8.00 -36.93 95.79
C GLU A 345 7.86 -35.45 95.37
N ASN A 346 8.11 -34.53 96.30
CA ASN A 346 8.11 -33.09 96.00
C ASN A 346 9.21 -32.70 95.00
N TYR A 347 10.43 -33.25 95.13
CA TYR A 347 11.51 -32.98 94.18
C TYR A 347 11.22 -33.52 92.78
N GLN A 348 10.68 -34.73 92.67
CA GLN A 348 10.28 -35.31 91.39
C GLN A 348 9.19 -34.48 90.71
N GLN A 349 8.20 -34.03 91.47
CA GLN A 349 7.16 -33.15 90.95
C GLN A 349 7.73 -31.80 90.49
N LEU A 350 8.69 -31.24 91.23
CA LEU A 350 9.35 -29.99 90.86
C LEU A 350 10.21 -30.14 89.60
N VAL A 351 10.97 -31.23 89.47
CA VAL A 351 11.75 -31.54 88.26
C VAL A 351 10.84 -31.68 87.04
N SER A 352 9.73 -32.40 87.17
CA SER A 352 8.74 -32.55 86.09
C SER A 352 8.17 -31.19 85.66
N ASN A 353 7.79 -30.34 86.62
CA ASN A 353 7.27 -29.00 86.34
C ASN A 353 8.31 -28.10 85.65
N LEU A 354 9.56 -28.13 86.10
CA LEU A 354 10.65 -27.35 85.50
C LEU A 354 10.97 -27.82 84.08
N GLN A 355 11.03 -29.13 83.84
CA GLN A 355 11.22 -29.69 82.49
C GLN A 355 10.08 -29.31 81.55
N GLN A 356 8.83 -29.37 82.02
CA GLN A 356 7.67 -28.97 81.24
C GLN A 356 7.72 -27.49 80.86
N GLN A 357 8.10 -26.60 81.79
CA GLN A 357 8.23 -25.16 81.50
C GLN A 357 9.33 -24.86 80.48
N ILE A 358 10.44 -25.60 80.50
CA ILE A 358 11.53 -25.46 79.51
C ILE A 358 11.02 -25.92 78.13
N SER A 359 10.41 -27.10 78.04
CA SER A 359 9.87 -27.62 76.76
C SER A 359 8.84 -26.68 76.13
N GLN A 360 7.92 -26.15 76.94
CA GLN A 360 6.90 -25.19 76.46
C GLN A 360 7.51 -23.92 75.86
N LYS A 361 8.66 -23.47 76.38
CA LYS A 361 9.35 -22.29 75.85
C LYS A 361 10.04 -22.58 74.53
N ASP A 362 10.66 -23.74 74.39
CA ASP A 362 11.28 -24.18 73.14
C ASP A 362 10.23 -24.39 72.04
N ASP A 363 9.09 -25.01 72.37
CA ASP A 363 7.97 -25.23 71.45
C ASP A 363 7.40 -23.90 70.94
N GLN A 364 7.25 -22.91 71.83
CA GLN A 364 6.73 -21.58 71.48
C GLN A 364 7.69 -20.83 70.53
N GLU A 365 9.01 -20.97 70.71
CA GLU A 365 9.99 -20.38 69.80
C GLU A 365 9.97 -21.06 68.43
N GLN A 366 9.90 -22.39 68.38
CA GLN A 366 9.78 -23.14 67.13
C GLN A 366 8.51 -22.79 66.35
N GLU A 367 7.37 -22.63 67.03
CA GLU A 367 6.11 -22.27 66.38
C GLU A 367 6.20 -20.92 65.67
N LEU A 368 6.80 -19.91 66.31
CA LEU A 368 7.01 -18.59 65.71
C LEU A 368 7.99 -18.65 64.53
N GLN A 369 9.07 -19.42 64.65
CA GLN A 369 10.01 -19.64 63.54
C GLN A 369 9.32 -20.30 62.33
N ASN A 370 8.47 -21.30 62.57
CA ASN A 370 7.70 -21.94 61.52
C ASN A 370 6.71 -20.98 60.84
N GLN A 371 6.08 -20.07 61.60
CA GLN A 371 5.24 -19.01 61.02
C GLN A 371 6.04 -18.07 60.11
N VAL A 372 7.24 -17.65 60.52
CA VAL A 372 8.13 -16.82 59.70
C VAL A 372 8.49 -17.54 58.39
N ILE A 373 8.86 -18.83 58.46
CA ILE A 373 9.19 -19.63 57.27
C ILE A 373 7.98 -19.70 56.30
N ASN A 374 6.78 -19.92 56.81
CA ASN A 374 5.56 -19.99 55.99
C ASN A 374 5.23 -18.65 55.30
N LEU A 375 5.40 -17.54 56.02
CA LEU A 375 5.22 -16.21 55.44
C LEU A 375 6.31 -15.91 54.40
N GLN A 376 7.55 -16.30 54.65
CA GLN A 376 8.66 -16.15 53.71
C GLN A 376 8.40 -16.92 52.40
N ASN A 377 7.93 -18.17 52.49
CA ASN A 377 7.52 -18.95 51.32
C ASN A 377 6.40 -18.27 50.52
N SER A 378 5.49 -17.58 51.21
CA SER A 378 4.41 -16.81 50.57
C SER A 378 4.95 -15.56 49.86
N VAL A 379 5.92 -14.86 50.46
CA VAL A 379 6.64 -13.74 49.83
C VAL A 379 7.33 -14.20 48.55
N ASP A 380 8.09 -15.30 48.59
CA ASP A 380 8.82 -15.83 47.42
C ASP A 380 7.86 -16.18 46.28
N LYS A 381 6.70 -16.76 46.61
CA LYS A 381 5.63 -17.07 45.64
C LYS A 381 5.11 -15.80 44.97
N TYR A 382 4.77 -14.75 45.73
CA TYR A 382 4.25 -13.51 45.15
C TYR A 382 5.32 -12.74 44.37
N GLN A 383 6.58 -12.74 44.82
CA GLN A 383 7.69 -12.16 44.05
C GLN A 383 7.85 -12.81 42.68
N LYS A 384 7.73 -14.14 42.61
CA LYS A 384 7.73 -14.86 41.33
C LYS A 384 6.57 -14.43 40.42
N GLN A 385 5.36 -14.29 40.97
CA GLN A 385 4.18 -13.83 40.22
C GLN A 385 4.31 -12.38 39.73
N ILE A 386 4.97 -11.51 40.50
CA ILE A 386 5.28 -10.13 40.08
C ILE A 386 6.21 -10.14 38.86
N GLU A 387 7.28 -10.95 38.89
CA GLU A 387 8.25 -11.02 37.78
C GLU A 387 7.61 -11.62 36.51
N GLU A 388 6.79 -12.65 36.64
CA GLU A 388 6.02 -13.22 35.52
C GLU A 388 5.05 -12.18 34.92
N SER A 389 4.31 -11.46 35.76
CA SER A 389 3.38 -10.40 35.32
C SER A 389 4.10 -9.25 34.62
N LYS A 390 5.28 -8.87 35.12
CA LYS A 390 6.12 -7.83 34.51
C LYS A 390 6.61 -8.24 33.11
N ASN A 391 7.08 -9.48 32.95
CA ASN A 391 7.52 -9.97 31.65
C ASN A 391 6.38 -10.02 30.62
N GLU A 392 5.18 -10.42 31.03
CA GLU A 392 4.01 -10.43 30.13
C GLU A 392 3.56 -9.01 29.76
N SER A 393 3.60 -8.08 30.73
CA SER A 393 3.35 -6.64 30.55
C SER A 393 4.32 -6.00 29.53
N GLU A 394 5.61 -6.31 29.61
CA GLU A 394 6.61 -5.85 28.62
C GLU A 394 6.37 -6.45 27.22
N ARG A 395 5.98 -7.73 27.17
CA ARG A 395 5.66 -8.41 25.90
C ARG A 395 4.45 -7.80 25.20
N LEU A 396 3.38 -7.54 25.94
CA LEU A 396 2.17 -6.90 25.42
C LEU A 396 2.46 -5.48 24.93
N THR A 397 3.30 -4.72 25.65
CA THR A 397 3.77 -3.40 25.23
C THR A 397 4.45 -3.45 23.86
N MET A 398 5.34 -4.42 23.63
CA MET A 398 5.99 -4.59 22.31
C MET A 398 4.98 -4.88 21.19
N ILE A 399 3.96 -5.71 21.46
CA ILE A 399 2.93 -6.07 20.47
C ILE A 399 2.05 -4.86 20.14
N ILE A 400 1.64 -4.09 21.15
CA ILE A 400 0.86 -2.86 20.96
C ILE A 400 1.63 -1.87 20.08
N GLU A 401 2.93 -1.69 20.35
CA GLU A 401 3.76 -0.78 19.57
C GLU A 401 3.91 -1.24 18.12
N GLN A 402 4.03 -2.55 17.88
CA GLN A 402 4.02 -3.10 16.53
C GLN A 402 2.71 -2.79 15.78
N TYR A 403 1.56 -2.99 16.42
CA TYR A 403 0.28 -2.67 15.76
C TYR A 403 0.10 -1.16 15.53
N LYS A 404 0.60 -0.30 16.44
CA LYS A 404 0.60 1.16 16.24
C LYS A 404 1.46 1.59 15.04
N GLU A 405 2.61 0.93 14.84
CA GLU A 405 3.43 1.13 13.64
C GLU A 405 2.70 0.70 12.35
N GLU A 406 1.93 -0.39 12.39
CA GLU A 406 1.17 -0.90 11.23
C GLU A 406 -0.03 -0.02 10.88
N VAL A 407 -0.72 0.55 11.87
CA VAL A 407 -1.88 1.45 11.67
C VAL A 407 -1.50 2.75 10.94
N ASN A 408 -0.28 3.24 11.15
CA ASN A 408 0.20 4.50 10.57
C ASN A 408 0.83 4.35 9.19
N LYS A 409 0.95 3.11 8.67
CA LYS A 409 1.50 2.85 7.34
C LYS A 409 0.38 2.75 6.31
N HIS A 410 0.50 3.49 5.22
CA HIS A 410 -0.36 3.39 4.04
C HIS A 410 0.34 2.61 2.92
N ASP A 411 -0.43 1.95 2.06
CA ASP A 411 0.15 1.28 0.89
C ASP A 411 0.91 2.28 0.02
N LEU A 412 2.15 1.94 -0.33
CA LEU A 412 2.97 2.74 -1.23
C LEU A 412 2.24 2.96 -2.56
N ASN A 413 2.22 4.20 -3.05
CA ASN A 413 1.68 4.48 -4.37
C ASN A 413 2.56 3.86 -5.48
N SER A 414 2.04 3.77 -6.71
CA SER A 414 2.76 3.09 -7.80
C SER A 414 4.15 3.66 -8.12
N PHE A 415 4.42 4.93 -7.81
CA PHE A 415 5.72 5.56 -8.01
C PHE A 415 6.67 5.27 -6.85
N GLU A 416 6.19 5.37 -5.61
CA GLU A 416 6.91 4.95 -4.41
C GLU A 416 7.31 3.48 -4.46
N GLN A 417 6.44 2.58 -4.95
CA GLN A 417 6.78 1.17 -5.15
C GLN A 417 7.96 0.99 -6.13
N LYS A 418 8.02 1.80 -7.20
CA LYS A 418 9.15 1.79 -8.13
C LYS A 418 10.43 2.27 -7.45
N ILE A 419 10.36 3.35 -6.66
CA ILE A 419 11.49 3.84 -5.87
C ILE A 419 11.97 2.77 -4.89
N TYR A 420 11.07 2.18 -4.11
CA TYR A 420 11.39 1.10 -3.17
C TYR A 420 12.09 -0.08 -3.85
N LYS A 421 11.60 -0.51 -5.02
CA LYS A 421 12.23 -1.57 -5.83
C LYS A 421 13.63 -1.17 -6.30
N VAL A 422 13.83 0.07 -6.73
CA VAL A 422 15.16 0.58 -7.12
C VAL A 422 16.10 0.58 -5.92
N LEU A 423 15.65 1.08 -4.77
CA LEU A 423 16.45 1.19 -3.55
C LEU A 423 16.83 -0.20 -3.01
N SER A 424 15.85 -1.09 -2.85
CA SER A 424 16.06 -2.46 -2.33
C SER A 424 17.01 -3.28 -3.21
N ASN A 425 16.87 -3.18 -4.54
CA ASN A 425 17.74 -3.93 -5.46
C ASN A 425 19.19 -3.43 -5.49
N ASN A 426 19.41 -2.11 -5.34
CA ASN A 426 20.74 -1.52 -5.48
C ASN A 426 21.47 -1.30 -4.14
N PHE A 427 20.74 -1.23 -3.03
CA PHE A 427 21.27 -0.98 -1.69
C PHE A 427 20.82 -2.04 -0.68
N PRO A 428 21.04 -3.35 -0.93
CA PRO A 428 20.56 -4.43 -0.05
C PRO A 428 21.18 -4.41 1.36
N ASN A 429 22.33 -3.74 1.53
CA ASN A 429 23.02 -3.60 2.81
C ASN A 429 22.61 -2.34 3.58
N TYR A 430 21.69 -1.54 3.05
CA TYR A 430 21.21 -0.32 3.67
C TYR A 430 19.90 -0.63 4.39
N THR A 431 19.67 0.03 5.52
CA THR A 431 18.33 0.01 6.12
C THR A 431 17.45 0.99 5.34
N ILE A 432 16.37 0.49 4.76
CA ILE A 432 15.37 1.29 4.06
C ILE A 432 14.11 1.30 4.92
N GLU A 433 13.82 2.42 5.55
CA GLU A 433 12.56 2.66 6.25
C GLU A 433 11.61 3.42 5.34
N ILE A 434 10.33 3.05 5.36
CA ILE A 434 9.25 3.68 4.60
C ILE A 434 8.33 4.36 5.61
N GLN A 435 7.82 5.56 5.29
CA GLN A 435 6.82 6.25 6.12
C GLN A 435 7.27 6.34 7.59
N PHE A 436 8.49 6.86 7.79
CA PHE A 436 9.09 7.00 9.10
C PHE A 436 8.71 8.34 9.75
N ASP A 437 8.21 8.32 10.99
CA ASP A 437 7.88 9.53 11.75
C ASP A 437 9.14 10.16 12.35
N VAL A 438 9.56 11.32 11.85
CA VAL A 438 10.78 11.99 12.31
C VAL A 438 10.55 12.87 13.55
N GLU A 439 9.31 13.12 13.95
CA GLU A 439 8.97 14.08 15.01
C GLU A 439 8.52 13.42 16.32
N MET A 440 8.99 12.19 16.56
CA MET A 440 8.84 11.47 17.83
C MET A 440 9.49 12.26 18.98
N ALA A 441 8.79 13.26 19.54
CA ALA A 441 8.84 13.72 20.93
C ALA A 441 8.17 15.08 21.23
N ASN A 442 7.71 15.90 20.27
CA ASN A 442 7.20 17.26 20.60
C ASN A 442 5.89 17.66 19.89
N LYS A 443 5.14 18.55 20.53
CA LYS A 443 3.71 18.93 20.39
C LYS A 443 3.22 19.45 19.01
N GLU A 444 3.93 19.27 17.91
CA GLU A 444 3.58 19.86 16.59
C GLU A 444 2.92 18.89 15.57
N GLY A 445 2.64 17.64 15.98
CA GLY A 445 2.01 16.61 15.13
C GLY A 445 3.01 15.69 14.43
N SER A 446 2.57 14.51 13.99
CA SER A 446 3.43 13.52 13.32
C SER A 446 3.86 13.96 11.91
N LYS A 447 5.12 13.71 11.55
CA LYS A 447 5.70 14.06 10.24
C LYS A 447 6.37 12.84 9.62
N PHE A 448 5.66 12.18 8.70
CA PHE A 448 6.12 10.97 8.01
C PHE A 448 6.89 11.28 6.73
N THR A 449 8.08 10.71 6.56
CA THR A 449 8.89 10.76 5.31
C THR A 449 8.51 9.64 4.35
N ASP A 450 8.61 9.81 3.04
CA ASP A 450 8.37 8.69 2.11
C ASP A 450 9.40 7.57 2.29
N PHE A 451 10.70 7.89 2.23
CA PHE A 451 11.77 6.94 2.53
C PHE A 451 12.91 7.54 3.35
N ILE A 452 13.51 6.71 4.20
CA ILE A 452 14.80 6.98 4.84
C ILE A 452 15.75 5.84 4.54
N LEU A 453 16.92 6.18 4.02
CA LEU A 453 18.04 5.25 3.88
C LEU A 453 19.08 5.54 4.96
N VAL A 454 19.41 4.51 5.73
CA VAL A 454 20.46 4.60 6.77
C VAL A 454 21.52 3.53 6.53
N THR A 455 22.78 3.96 6.65
CA THR A 455 23.94 3.06 6.63
C THR A 455 24.58 2.95 8.00
N ASN A 456 25.39 1.90 8.17
CA ASN A 456 26.22 1.72 9.36
C ASN A 456 27.37 2.74 9.48
N ARG A 457 27.55 3.63 8.49
CA ARG A 457 28.65 4.62 8.42
C ARG A 457 28.22 6.06 8.74
N ARG A 458 27.17 6.27 9.54
CA ARG A 458 26.68 7.62 9.92
C ARG A 458 26.30 8.48 8.70
N PHE A 459 25.64 7.85 7.73
CA PHE A 459 25.09 8.49 6.54
C PHE A 459 23.60 8.18 6.46
N CYS A 460 22.79 9.24 6.31
CA CYS A 460 21.34 9.18 6.22
C CYS A 460 20.86 9.99 5.00
N VAL A 461 19.95 9.40 4.24
CA VAL A 461 19.30 10.05 3.10
C VAL A 461 17.80 10.01 3.33
N VAL A 462 17.18 11.19 3.38
CA VAL A 462 15.72 11.34 3.36
C VAL A 462 15.30 11.53 1.91
N ILE A 463 14.35 10.73 1.44
CA ILE A 463 13.84 10.80 0.08
C ILE A 463 12.36 11.17 0.13
N GLU A 464 11.99 12.18 -0.65
CA GLU A 464 10.62 12.56 -0.95
C GLU A 464 10.31 12.26 -2.41
N ALA A 465 9.21 11.56 -2.66
CA ALA A 465 8.78 11.10 -3.97
C ALA A 465 7.61 11.96 -4.47
N LYS A 466 7.76 12.58 -5.65
CA LYS A 466 6.70 13.38 -6.29
C LYS A 466 6.41 12.84 -7.69
N SER A 467 5.19 12.37 -7.93
CA SER A 467 4.80 11.64 -9.16
C SER A 467 4.47 12.52 -10.38
N TYR A 468 4.89 13.79 -10.38
CA TYR A 468 4.58 14.75 -11.44
C TYR A 468 5.46 14.52 -12.67
N THR A 469 4.86 14.47 -13.87
CA THR A 469 5.54 14.27 -15.16
C THR A 469 5.42 15.51 -16.05
N GLY A 470 6.55 16.16 -16.34
CA GLY A 470 6.59 17.42 -17.09
C GLY A 470 7.86 18.21 -16.83
N ILE A 471 7.83 19.52 -17.05
CA ILE A 471 8.92 20.43 -16.68
C ILE A 471 8.69 20.93 -15.26
N ILE A 472 9.58 20.55 -14.34
CA ILE A 472 9.54 20.94 -12.93
C ILE A 472 10.30 22.25 -12.79
N LYS A 473 9.61 23.33 -12.40
CA LYS A 473 10.19 24.68 -12.27
C LYS A 473 9.64 25.42 -11.05
N SER A 474 10.38 26.42 -10.59
CA SER A 474 9.95 27.32 -9.52
C SER A 474 9.14 28.48 -10.11
N THR A 475 8.13 28.99 -9.40
CA THR A 475 7.37 30.19 -9.81
C THR A 475 8.13 31.49 -9.54
N GLY A 476 9.25 31.44 -8.81
CA GLY A 476 10.06 32.60 -8.47
C GLY A 476 11.52 32.23 -8.23
N THR A 477 12.31 33.22 -7.84
CA THR A 477 13.78 33.13 -7.75
C THR A 477 14.29 32.75 -6.35
N ASP A 478 13.43 32.72 -5.35
CA ASP A 478 13.80 32.31 -3.99
C ASP A 478 13.52 30.82 -3.76
N ARG A 479 14.25 30.22 -2.80
CA ARG A 479 14.13 28.78 -2.49
C ARG A 479 12.79 28.40 -1.85
N ASN A 480 12.00 29.38 -1.46
CA ASN A 480 10.68 29.23 -0.84
C ASN A 480 9.54 29.41 -1.85
N SER A 481 9.84 29.79 -3.09
CA SER A 481 8.83 29.86 -4.14
C SER A 481 8.14 28.52 -4.35
N LYS A 482 6.87 28.61 -4.73
CA LYS A 482 6.07 27.45 -5.10
C LYS A 482 6.68 26.74 -6.30
N TRP A 483 6.55 25.43 -6.34
CA TRP A 483 6.98 24.65 -7.49
C TRP A 483 5.78 24.25 -8.34
N ILE A 484 5.97 24.29 -9.64
CA ILE A 484 4.97 23.90 -10.62
C ILE A 484 5.55 22.89 -11.59
N CYS A 485 4.67 22.02 -12.08
CA CYS A 485 4.92 21.10 -13.17
C CYS A 485 4.18 21.62 -14.40
N GLU A 486 4.92 21.99 -15.45
CA GLU A 486 4.34 22.26 -16.76
C GLU A 486 4.19 20.93 -17.51
N THR A 487 2.95 20.51 -17.75
CA THR A 487 2.65 19.25 -18.42
C THR A 487 3.00 19.32 -19.91
N LYS A 488 3.03 18.16 -20.58
CA LYS A 488 3.23 18.09 -22.05
C LYS A 488 2.18 18.87 -22.85
N GLU A 489 1.04 19.15 -22.25
CA GLU A 489 -0.08 19.91 -22.83
C GLU A 489 0.04 21.42 -22.58
N GLY A 490 1.12 21.88 -21.94
CA GLY A 490 1.36 23.28 -21.60
C GLY A 490 0.56 23.78 -20.40
N LYS A 491 -0.03 22.87 -19.60
CA LYS A 491 -0.77 23.24 -18.39
C LYS A 491 0.17 23.29 -17.20
N GLU A 492 0.09 24.36 -16.42
CA GLU A 492 0.82 24.47 -15.14
C GLU A 492 0.00 23.85 -14.00
N VAL A 493 0.64 22.95 -13.26
CA VAL A 493 0.06 22.28 -12.10
C VAL A 493 0.97 22.49 -10.90
N GLU A 494 0.41 22.98 -9.79
CA GLU A 494 1.15 23.14 -8.54
C GLU A 494 1.61 21.78 -7.98
N ILE A 495 2.89 21.72 -7.58
CA ILE A 495 3.48 20.54 -6.96
C ILE A 495 3.24 20.63 -5.47
N LEU A 496 2.38 19.74 -4.97
CA LEU A 496 1.94 19.77 -3.59
C LEU A 496 2.98 19.15 -2.65
N SER A 497 3.13 19.79 -1.49
CA SER A 497 3.85 19.30 -0.33
C SER A 497 2.88 19.05 0.81
N SER A 498 3.16 18.03 1.63
CA SER A 498 2.34 17.73 2.80
C SER A 498 2.41 18.85 3.85
N TRP A 499 3.51 19.63 3.84
CA TRP A 499 3.71 20.87 4.58
C TRP A 499 4.85 21.68 3.97
N GLY A 500 4.87 22.98 4.32
CA GLY A 500 5.72 23.95 3.62
C GLY A 500 5.16 24.30 2.24
N ASP A 501 5.76 25.31 1.61
CA ASP A 501 5.34 25.89 0.35
C ASP A 501 5.80 25.09 -0.88
N ASN A 502 6.77 24.18 -0.70
CA ASN A 502 7.32 23.35 -1.77
C ASN A 502 7.97 22.04 -1.26
N PRO A 503 8.27 21.06 -2.14
CA PRO A 503 8.90 19.79 -1.74
C PRO A 503 10.26 19.95 -1.05
N TYR A 504 11.02 21.01 -1.37
CA TYR A 504 12.29 21.29 -0.71
C TYR A 504 12.11 21.63 0.77
N GLN A 505 11.15 22.49 1.12
CA GLN A 505 10.86 22.79 2.51
C GLN A 505 10.40 21.56 3.29
N GLN A 506 9.61 20.68 2.65
CA GLN A 506 9.18 19.42 3.24
C GLN A 506 10.39 18.54 3.60
N VAL A 507 11.27 18.28 2.63
CA VAL A 507 12.52 17.50 2.83
C VAL A 507 13.46 18.14 3.83
N LYS A 508 13.62 19.46 3.77
CA LYS A 508 14.43 20.21 4.71
C LYS A 508 13.93 20.04 6.13
N THR A 509 12.61 20.14 6.34
CA THR A 509 11.97 19.96 7.65
C THR A 509 12.24 18.56 8.21
N TYR A 510 12.13 17.52 7.38
CA TYR A 510 12.48 16.15 7.80
C TYR A 510 13.94 16.03 8.22
N CYS A 511 14.85 16.51 7.38
CA CYS A 511 16.28 16.45 7.66
C CYS A 511 16.63 17.21 8.95
N ASP A 512 16.02 18.36 9.18
CA ASP A 512 16.24 19.17 10.38
C ASP A 512 15.64 18.51 11.63
N ALA A 513 14.52 17.80 11.52
CA ALA A 513 13.97 16.99 12.60
C ALA A 513 14.92 15.85 12.99
N ILE A 514 15.45 15.11 12.01
CA ILE A 514 16.44 14.05 12.25
C ILE A 514 17.71 14.59 12.89
N ARG A 515 18.23 15.74 12.40
CA ARG A 515 19.44 16.38 12.96
C ARG A 515 19.24 16.84 14.40
N ARG A 516 18.04 17.34 14.73
CA ARG A 516 17.69 17.77 16.11
C ARG A 516 17.50 16.57 17.05
N ASN A 517 16.90 15.48 16.56
CA ASN A 517 16.53 14.34 17.38
C ASN A 517 17.67 13.31 17.53
N ARG A 518 18.60 13.59 18.45
CA ARG A 518 19.82 12.79 18.68
C ARG A 518 19.56 11.35 19.15
N ASN A 519 18.34 11.04 19.61
CA ASN A 519 17.93 9.74 20.12
C ASN A 519 17.01 8.97 19.14
N LEU A 520 16.77 9.51 17.95
CA LEU A 520 15.91 8.90 16.94
C LEU A 520 16.47 7.54 16.49
N LYS A 521 15.69 6.48 16.67
CA LYS A 521 16.07 5.09 16.31
C LYS A 521 15.41 4.71 14.99
N ILE A 522 16.18 4.75 13.89
CA ILE A 522 15.68 4.47 12.53
C ILE A 522 15.76 2.96 12.18
N SER A 523 15.92 2.06 13.15
CA SER A 523 15.85 0.60 12.92
C SER A 523 15.84 -0.20 14.23
N LYS A 524 15.05 -1.28 14.29
CA LYS A 524 15.04 -2.28 15.38
C LYS A 524 16.33 -3.12 15.41
N ARG A 525 17.07 -3.26 14.30
CA ARG A 525 18.27 -4.12 14.19
C ARG A 525 19.59 -3.41 14.50
N HIS A 526 19.65 -2.10 14.33
CA HIS A 526 20.85 -1.32 14.61
C HIS A 526 20.45 -0.04 15.35
N LYS A 527 20.88 0.10 16.61
CA LYS A 527 20.81 1.38 17.34
C LYS A 527 21.79 2.36 16.68
N VAL A 528 21.44 2.88 15.51
CA VAL A 528 22.21 3.94 14.86
C VAL A 528 21.86 5.24 15.57
N PHE A 529 22.67 5.60 16.58
CA PHE A 529 22.58 6.91 17.20
C PHE A 529 22.98 7.96 16.17
N MET A 530 22.10 8.92 15.89
CA MET A 530 22.28 9.96 14.86
C MET A 530 23.29 11.06 15.25
N LYS A 531 24.07 10.85 16.33
CA LYS A 531 25.11 11.79 16.74
C LYS A 531 26.20 11.80 15.67
N ASP A 532 26.37 12.95 15.02
CA ASP A 532 27.33 13.22 13.93
C ASP A 532 27.01 12.54 12.58
N THR A 533 25.75 12.13 12.35
CA THR A 533 25.33 11.60 11.04
C THR A 533 25.15 12.72 10.02
N LYS A 534 25.79 12.59 8.85
CA LYS A 534 25.52 13.46 7.70
C LYS A 534 24.15 13.09 7.11
N VAL A 535 23.21 14.03 7.17
CA VAL A 535 21.84 13.88 6.66
C VAL A 535 21.71 14.65 5.35
N TYR A 536 21.32 13.95 4.28
CA TYR A 536 21.05 14.53 2.96
C TYR A 536 19.58 14.37 2.60
N GLY A 537 19.06 15.31 1.82
CA GLY A 537 17.69 15.26 1.29
C GLY A 537 17.68 15.06 -0.21
N ILE A 538 16.81 14.18 -0.72
CA ILE A 538 16.63 13.96 -2.15
C ILE A 538 15.15 14.06 -2.48
N ILE A 539 14.81 14.85 -3.49
CA ILE A 539 13.46 14.91 -4.05
C ILE A 539 13.51 14.22 -5.41
N VAL A 540 12.67 13.20 -5.58
CA VAL A 540 12.71 12.29 -6.74
C VAL A 540 11.44 12.44 -7.56
N PHE A 541 11.63 12.68 -8.86
CA PHE A 541 10.58 12.72 -9.86
C PHE A 541 10.67 11.51 -10.83
N PRO A 542 9.60 11.18 -11.56
CA PRO A 542 9.62 10.17 -12.63
C PRO A 542 10.69 10.45 -13.70
N SER A 543 11.16 9.39 -14.36
CA SER A 543 12.24 9.44 -15.35
C SER A 543 11.94 10.28 -16.60
N ASP A 544 10.66 10.49 -16.92
CA ASP A 544 10.22 11.31 -18.04
C ASP A 544 10.05 12.80 -17.69
N SER A 545 10.37 13.18 -16.46
CA SER A 545 10.36 14.57 -15.99
C SER A 545 11.62 15.31 -16.41
N ARG A 546 11.50 16.61 -16.67
CA ARG A 546 12.63 17.51 -16.92
C ARG A 546 12.73 18.50 -15.77
N ILE A 547 13.89 18.55 -15.14
CA ILE A 547 14.13 19.42 -13.98
C ILE A 547 14.76 20.72 -14.50
N ASP A 548 14.07 21.83 -14.31
CA ASP A 548 14.55 23.14 -14.72
C ASP A 548 15.66 23.64 -13.76
N ARG A 549 16.52 24.55 -14.26
CA ARG A 549 17.62 25.14 -13.48
C ARG A 549 17.13 25.88 -12.24
N THR A 550 15.92 26.44 -12.28
CA THR A 550 15.31 27.15 -11.15
C THR A 550 15.11 26.29 -9.89
N VAL A 551 15.09 24.96 -10.03
CA VAL A 551 14.94 24.02 -8.90
C VAL A 551 16.16 23.10 -8.73
N LEU A 552 17.27 23.35 -9.45
CA LEU A 552 18.50 22.56 -9.30
C LEU A 552 19.43 23.11 -8.20
N ASP A 553 19.36 24.41 -7.90
CA ASP A 553 20.33 25.11 -7.03
C ASP A 553 19.82 25.32 -5.59
N ILE A 554 19.56 24.21 -4.90
CA ILE A 554 18.79 24.22 -3.63
C ILE A 554 19.63 23.98 -2.38
N ASP A 555 20.97 23.89 -2.51
CA ASP A 555 22.01 23.73 -1.45
C ASP A 555 22.83 22.41 -1.54
N LEU A 556 23.99 22.38 -0.89
CA LEU A 556 24.95 21.27 -0.92
C LEU A 556 24.38 19.96 -0.37
N TYR A 557 23.44 20.03 0.58
CA TYR A 557 22.85 18.87 1.25
C TYR A 557 21.60 18.30 0.57
N TYR A 558 21.09 18.97 -0.47
CA TYR A 558 19.80 18.63 -1.09
C TYR A 558 19.97 18.41 -2.60
N ARG A 559 19.24 17.44 -3.16
CA ARG A 559 19.24 17.16 -4.61
C ARG A 559 17.81 17.03 -5.11
N VAL A 560 17.54 17.60 -6.28
CA VAL A 560 16.33 17.29 -7.07
C VAL A 560 16.78 16.51 -8.28
N ILE A 561 16.23 15.30 -8.42
CA ILE A 561 16.66 14.34 -9.44
C ILE A 561 15.48 13.56 -9.97
N THR A 562 15.72 12.83 -11.05
CA THR A 562 14.79 11.81 -11.52
C THR A 562 15.14 10.44 -10.95
N ILE A 563 14.19 9.51 -10.97
CA ILE A 563 14.41 8.14 -10.48
C ILE A 563 15.55 7.41 -11.21
N SER A 564 15.84 7.75 -12.47
CA SER A 564 16.97 7.17 -13.21
C SER A 564 18.33 7.57 -12.63
N ASP A 565 18.42 8.74 -12.01
CA ASP A 565 19.66 9.25 -11.41
C ASP A 565 19.79 8.93 -9.92
N LEU A 566 18.78 8.29 -9.33
CA LEU A 566 18.68 8.04 -7.89
C LEU A 566 19.86 7.23 -7.35
N VAL A 567 20.18 6.12 -8.01
CA VAL A 567 21.27 5.23 -7.59
C VAL A 567 22.62 5.93 -7.69
N ALA A 568 22.87 6.63 -8.80
CA ALA A 568 24.11 7.36 -9.02
C ALA A 568 24.30 8.47 -7.97
N THR A 569 23.23 9.21 -7.68
CA THR A 569 23.23 10.31 -6.69
C THR A 569 23.49 9.81 -5.28
N ILE A 570 22.82 8.74 -4.84
CA ILE A 570 23.05 8.16 -3.51
C ILE A 570 24.50 7.70 -3.38
N ASN A 571 25.03 6.98 -4.37
CA ASN A 571 26.43 6.54 -4.38
C ASN A 571 27.43 7.72 -4.31
N GLN A 572 27.15 8.82 -5.02
CA GLN A 572 27.96 10.03 -4.95
C GLN A 572 27.94 10.63 -3.54
N LEU A 573 26.75 10.77 -2.94
CA LEU A 573 26.60 11.32 -1.59
C LEU A 573 27.27 10.44 -0.53
N THR A 574 27.20 9.12 -0.67
CA THR A 574 27.91 8.17 0.20
C THR A 574 29.43 8.29 0.10
N ARG A 575 29.98 8.68 -1.05
CA ARG A 575 31.43 8.94 -1.19
C ARG A 575 31.87 10.26 -0.56
N LEU A 576 30.96 11.24 -0.49
CA LEU A 576 31.19 12.56 0.12
C LEU A 576 30.98 12.56 1.64
N SER A 577 30.30 11.54 2.17
CA SER A 577 30.07 11.34 3.60
C SER A 577 31.27 10.69 4.26
#